data_AF-E1IBK5-F1
#
_entry.id   AF-E1IBK5-F1
#
_cell.length_a   1.000
_cell.length_b   1.000
_cell.length_c   1.000
_cell.angle_alpha   90.00
_cell.angle_beta   90.00
_cell.angle_gamma   90.00
#
_symmetry.space_group_name_H-M   'P 1'
#
loop_
_entity.id
_entity.type
_entity.pdbx_description
1 polymer ?
#
loop_
_entity_poly.entity_id
_entity_poly.type
_entity_poly.pdbx_seq_one_letter_code
_entity_poly.pdbx_strand_id
1 'polypeptide(L)'
;MASRRRAGATCDFEELRPGLFMIHNPALSPVLRGEGEREGDRFRLTTWRGEGLIARLRARTFVVLTLLDQVAALPDLPTPPPLGAAFLRDLARNERISYFAPDPLGWVPVPNPTPSSAELREGWIVRRRRSRGPASYAHIQHGNFLACDEDRALRLGYAQVSPTTLTVATTPQGILLPNLPLPQAHQHLLGRIAASTPQGWLVAPESLPLVTALLARLGVGVEA
;
A
#
# COMPACT_ATOMS: atom_id res chain seq x y z
N MET A 1 19.94 32.07 -1.25
CA MET A 1 18.75 32.46 -2.03
C MET A 1 17.53 31.89 -1.33
N ALA A 2 16.52 32.72 -1.02
CA ALA A 2 15.27 32.24 -0.45
C ALA A 2 14.56 31.30 -1.45
N SER A 3 14.09 30.16 -0.96
CA SER A 3 13.32 29.21 -1.78
C SER A 3 12.06 29.89 -2.30
N ARG A 4 11.80 29.80 -3.61
CA ARG A 4 10.55 30.28 -4.24
C ARG A 4 9.39 29.28 -4.11
N ARG A 5 9.61 28.21 -3.35
CA ARG A 5 8.63 27.14 -3.13
C ARG A 5 7.41 27.67 -2.37
N ARG A 6 6.22 27.17 -2.72
CA ARG A 6 4.96 27.44 -2.02
C ARG A 6 5.13 27.14 -0.52
N ALA A 7 4.55 28.00 0.33
CA ALA A 7 4.59 27.82 1.78
C ALA A 7 4.01 26.45 2.18
N GLY A 8 4.73 25.72 3.03
CA GLY A 8 4.33 24.39 3.50
C GLY A 8 4.67 23.22 2.57
N ALA A 9 5.17 23.45 1.36
CA ALA A 9 5.54 22.36 0.46
C ALA A 9 6.91 21.75 0.83
N THR A 10 6.95 20.42 0.89
CA THR A 10 8.15 19.64 1.25
C THR A 10 9.10 19.41 0.07
N CYS A 11 8.60 19.49 -1.16
CA CYS A 11 9.36 19.34 -2.39
C CYS A 11 9.06 20.47 -3.39
N ASP A 12 9.86 20.55 -4.45
CA ASP A 12 9.68 21.52 -5.54
C ASP A 12 8.76 21.00 -6.65
N PHE A 13 8.78 19.68 -6.88
CA PHE A 13 8.03 18.97 -7.92
C PHE A 13 7.55 17.63 -7.38
N GLU A 14 6.23 17.41 -7.32
CA GLU A 14 5.62 16.20 -6.75
C GLU A 14 4.82 15.45 -7.81
N GLU A 15 5.03 14.16 -7.95
CA GLU A 15 4.19 13.31 -8.81
C GLU A 15 2.92 12.89 -8.07
N LEU A 16 1.77 13.23 -8.64
CA LEU A 16 0.45 12.94 -8.08
C LEU A 16 -0.19 11.68 -8.67
N ARG A 17 0.09 11.42 -9.95
CA ARG A 17 -0.30 10.23 -10.73
C ARG A 17 0.81 9.97 -11.75
N PRO A 18 0.93 8.76 -12.34
CA PRO A 18 1.92 8.51 -13.37
C PRO A 18 1.93 9.60 -14.44
N GLY A 19 3.04 10.33 -14.54
CA GLY A 19 3.23 11.43 -15.51
C GLY A 19 2.51 12.75 -15.19
N LEU A 20 1.75 12.85 -14.10
CA LEU A 20 1.09 14.09 -13.67
C LEU A 20 1.73 14.62 -12.39
N PHE A 21 2.25 15.84 -12.48
CA PHE A 21 3.02 16.48 -11.41
C PHE A 21 2.37 17.78 -10.94
N MET A 22 2.63 18.11 -9.67
CA MET A 22 2.38 19.40 -9.05
C MET A 22 3.69 20.19 -8.97
N ILE A 23 3.66 21.44 -9.42
CA ILE A 23 4.76 22.40 -9.37
C ILE A 23 4.60 23.25 -8.11
N HIS A 24 5.40 22.94 -7.09
CA HIS A 24 5.45 23.74 -5.87
C HIS A 24 6.44 24.90 -5.97
N ASN A 25 7.42 24.81 -6.88
CA ASN A 25 8.42 25.85 -7.11
C ASN A 25 8.39 26.38 -8.55
N PRO A 26 7.96 27.63 -8.80
CA PRO A 26 7.86 28.18 -10.15
C PRO A 26 9.21 28.33 -10.86
N ALA A 27 10.35 28.24 -10.15
CA ALA A 27 11.68 28.24 -10.76
C ALA A 27 11.93 27.03 -11.67
N LEU A 28 11.08 26.00 -11.61
CA LEU A 28 11.12 24.83 -12.50
C LEU A 28 10.72 25.14 -13.95
N SER A 29 9.97 26.24 -14.17
CA SER A 29 9.34 26.55 -15.46
C SER A 29 10.26 26.50 -16.68
N PRO A 30 11.51 27.03 -16.63
CA PRO A 30 12.41 26.97 -17.78
C PRO A 30 12.85 25.53 -18.13
N VAL A 31 12.92 24.64 -17.15
CA VAL A 31 13.37 23.25 -17.34
C VAL A 31 12.25 22.36 -17.85
N LEU A 32 11.00 22.67 -17.49
CA LEU A 32 9.81 21.93 -17.92
C LEU A 32 9.35 22.29 -19.35
N ARG A 33 9.92 23.34 -19.95
CA ARG A 33 9.52 23.80 -21.28
C ARG A 33 9.83 22.74 -22.33
N GLY A 34 8.81 22.34 -23.09
CA GLY A 34 8.94 21.34 -24.16
C GLY A 34 8.92 19.88 -23.68
N GLU A 35 8.80 19.65 -22.37
CA GLU A 35 8.77 18.30 -21.79
C GLU A 35 7.33 17.77 -21.61
N GLY A 36 6.34 18.67 -21.67
CA GLY A 36 4.96 18.37 -21.34
C GLY A 36 4.02 19.58 -21.42
N GLU A 37 2.78 19.34 -21.02
CA GLU A 37 1.71 20.33 -20.96
C GLU A 37 1.59 20.88 -19.55
N ARG A 38 1.35 22.20 -19.44
CA ARG A 38 1.20 22.87 -18.16
C ARG A 38 -0.16 23.54 -18.06
N GLU A 39 -0.85 23.29 -16.95
CA GLU A 39 -2.12 23.92 -16.59
C GLU A 39 -2.01 24.46 -15.15
N GLY A 40 -1.76 25.76 -15.02
CA GLY A 40 -1.55 26.40 -13.72
C GLY A 40 -0.30 25.87 -12.98
N ASP A 41 -0.53 25.25 -11.82
CA ASP A 41 0.49 24.56 -11.00
C ASP A 41 0.59 23.05 -11.34
N ARG A 42 -0.19 22.54 -12.29
CA ARG A 42 -0.10 21.15 -12.75
C ARG A 42 0.74 21.04 -14.01
N PHE A 43 1.47 19.94 -14.12
CA PHE A 43 2.29 19.60 -15.28
C PHE A 43 2.06 18.14 -15.67
N ARG A 44 1.67 17.91 -16.92
CA ARG A 44 1.53 16.58 -17.50
C ARG A 44 2.72 16.31 -18.42
N LEU A 45 3.52 15.32 -18.06
CA LEU A 45 4.60 14.82 -18.89
C LEU A 45 4.01 14.18 -20.14
N THR A 46 4.46 14.61 -21.32
CA THR A 46 4.06 14.00 -22.61
C THR A 46 5.23 13.36 -23.34
N THR A 47 6.46 13.63 -22.89
CA THR A 47 7.66 13.01 -23.46
C THR A 47 7.93 11.64 -22.84
N TRP A 48 8.44 10.73 -23.67
CA TRP A 48 8.93 9.41 -23.22
C TRP A 48 10.20 9.48 -22.37
N ARG A 49 10.84 10.67 -22.28
CA ARG A 49 12.12 10.89 -21.58
C ARG A 49 11.94 11.31 -20.11
N GLY A 50 10.87 10.84 -19.46
CA GLY A 50 10.51 11.21 -18.09
C GLY A 50 11.66 11.07 -17.09
N GLU A 51 12.34 9.92 -17.08
CA GLU A 51 13.49 9.68 -16.20
C GLU A 51 14.62 10.69 -16.41
N GLY A 52 14.89 11.04 -17.68
CA GLY A 52 15.88 12.05 -18.02
C GLY A 52 15.51 13.44 -17.51
N LEU A 53 14.23 13.81 -17.55
CA LEU A 53 13.75 15.06 -16.96
C LEU A 53 13.97 15.06 -15.44
N ILE A 54 13.56 14.00 -14.75
CA ILE A 54 13.72 13.87 -13.30
C ILE A 54 15.21 13.98 -12.91
N ALA A 55 16.10 13.30 -13.64
CA ALA A 55 17.54 13.39 -13.43
C ALA A 55 18.07 14.83 -13.61
N ARG A 56 17.65 15.53 -14.67
CA ARG A 56 18.04 16.94 -14.92
C ARG A 56 17.55 17.88 -13.82
N LEU A 57 16.34 17.67 -13.30
CA LEU A 57 15.79 18.46 -12.20
C LEU A 57 16.60 18.26 -10.93
N ARG A 58 16.89 17.00 -10.57
CA ARG A 58 17.72 16.66 -9.39
C ARG A 58 19.14 17.20 -9.53
N ALA A 59 19.75 17.12 -10.72
CA ALA A 59 21.08 17.69 -10.99
C ALA A 59 21.13 19.22 -10.81
N ARG A 60 19.99 19.90 -10.92
CA ARG A 60 19.83 21.33 -10.63
C ARG A 60 19.40 21.60 -9.19
N THR A 61 19.57 20.63 -8.29
CA THR A 61 19.26 20.71 -6.85
C THR A 61 17.79 20.90 -6.49
N PHE A 62 16.87 20.69 -7.44
CA PHE A 62 15.44 20.66 -7.13
C PHE A 62 15.08 19.38 -6.37
N VAL A 63 14.24 19.52 -5.35
CA VAL A 63 13.67 18.38 -4.62
C VAL A 63 12.49 17.85 -5.42
N VAL A 64 12.68 16.69 -6.05
CA VAL A 64 11.65 15.99 -6.82
C VAL A 64 11.17 14.79 -6.01
N LEU A 65 9.85 14.68 -5.84
CA LEU A 65 9.18 13.58 -5.14
C LEU A 65 8.31 12.81 -6.14
N THR A 66 8.87 11.79 -6.76
CA THR A 66 8.16 10.88 -7.69
C THR A 66 7.27 9.90 -6.92
N LEU A 67 6.40 9.17 -7.63
CA LEU A 67 5.64 8.09 -6.99
C LEU A 67 6.57 6.97 -6.49
N LEU A 68 7.68 6.70 -7.19
CA LEU A 68 8.69 5.74 -6.72
C LEU A 68 9.35 6.22 -5.42
N ASP A 69 9.68 7.50 -5.30
CA ASP A 69 10.23 8.05 -4.05
C ASP A 69 9.22 7.94 -2.91
N GLN A 70 7.93 8.19 -3.18
CA GLN A 70 6.85 8.03 -2.20
C GLN A 70 6.69 6.56 -1.77
N VAL A 71 6.80 5.62 -2.70
CA VAL A 71 6.80 4.17 -2.41
C VAL A 71 8.00 3.79 -1.55
N ALA A 72 9.19 4.28 -1.87
CA ALA A 72 10.41 4.03 -1.10
C ALA A 72 10.30 4.59 0.33
N ALA A 73 9.58 5.69 0.53
CA ALA A 73 9.34 6.29 1.83
C ALA A 73 8.26 5.59 2.68
N LEU A 74 7.58 4.57 2.15
CA LEU A 74 6.60 3.81 2.92
C LEU A 74 7.26 3.07 4.10
N PRO A 75 6.56 2.90 5.23
CA PRO A 75 7.09 2.15 6.37
C PRO A 75 7.45 0.71 5.98
N ASP A 76 8.62 0.25 6.42
CA ASP A 76 9.02 -1.16 6.27
C ASP A 76 8.08 -2.11 7.03
N LEU A 77 8.14 -3.38 6.64
CA LEU A 77 7.54 -4.46 7.39
C LEU A 77 8.24 -4.60 8.76
N PRO A 78 7.48 -4.66 9.87
CA PRO A 78 8.05 -4.97 11.17
C PRO A 78 8.50 -6.44 11.22
N THR A 79 9.36 -6.77 12.17
CA THR A 79 9.64 -8.18 12.51
C THR A 79 8.36 -8.83 13.06
N PRO A 80 7.86 -9.93 12.46
CA PRO A 80 6.66 -10.58 12.94
C PRO A 80 6.93 -11.33 14.26
N PRO A 81 5.95 -11.40 15.17
CA PRO A 81 6.05 -12.26 16.34
C PRO A 81 6.16 -13.73 15.90
N PRO A 82 6.94 -14.56 16.62
CA PRO A 82 7.07 -15.98 16.31
C PRO A 82 5.74 -16.70 16.49
N LEU A 83 5.43 -17.63 15.59
CA LEU A 83 4.24 -18.47 15.71
C LEU A 83 4.50 -19.58 16.74
N GLY A 84 3.65 -19.66 17.76
CA GLY A 84 3.73 -20.68 18.80
C GLY A 84 2.67 -21.78 18.65
N ALA A 85 2.32 -22.39 19.78
CA ALA A 85 1.34 -23.48 19.83
C ALA A 85 -0.08 -23.01 19.51
N ALA A 86 -0.88 -23.93 18.98
CA ALA A 86 -2.32 -23.73 18.83
C ALA A 86 -3.04 -23.92 20.18
N PHE A 87 -4.13 -23.21 20.40
CA PHE A 87 -4.98 -23.32 21.57
C PHE A 87 -6.44 -23.04 21.21
N LEU A 88 -7.36 -23.64 21.98
CA LEU A 88 -8.78 -23.39 21.83
C LEU A 88 -9.20 -22.17 22.65
N ARG A 89 -10.06 -21.34 22.07
CA ARG A 89 -10.65 -20.18 22.74
C ARG A 89 -12.16 -20.17 22.58
N ASP A 90 -12.85 -19.95 23.68
CA ASP A 90 -14.28 -19.67 23.67
C ASP A 90 -14.58 -18.30 23.06
N LEU A 91 -15.54 -18.30 22.15
CA LEU A 91 -16.03 -17.11 21.45
C LEU A 91 -17.23 -16.53 22.17
N ALA A 92 -17.25 -15.20 22.31
CA ALA A 92 -18.47 -14.52 22.73
C ALA A 92 -19.56 -14.66 21.65
N ARG A 93 -20.83 -14.45 22.05
CA ARG A 93 -21.96 -14.46 21.10
C ARG A 93 -21.70 -13.51 19.93
N ASN A 94 -21.80 -14.04 18.70
CA ASN A 94 -21.52 -13.32 17.44
C ASN A 94 -20.07 -12.83 17.27
N GLU A 95 -19.12 -13.25 18.11
CA GLU A 95 -17.71 -12.97 17.88
C GLU A 95 -17.21 -13.77 16.68
N ARG A 96 -16.60 -13.07 15.72
CA ARG A 96 -15.90 -13.65 14.57
C ARG A 96 -14.45 -13.21 14.65
N ILE A 97 -13.55 -14.17 14.48
CA ILE A 97 -12.11 -13.93 14.45
C ILE A 97 -11.61 -14.37 13.07
N SER A 98 -10.76 -13.55 12.48
CA SER A 98 -10.05 -13.85 11.25
C SER A 98 -8.55 -13.68 11.50
N TYR A 99 -7.72 -14.50 10.87
CA TYR A 99 -6.27 -14.35 10.85
C TYR A 99 -5.83 -13.88 9.46
N PHE A 100 -4.61 -13.37 9.36
CA PHE A 100 -4.03 -12.96 8.08
C PHE A 100 -3.37 -14.17 7.40
N ALA A 101 -3.80 -14.51 6.20
CA ALA A 101 -3.36 -15.70 5.46
C ALA A 101 -2.68 -15.32 4.13
N PRO A 102 -1.77 -16.17 3.61
CA PRO A 102 -1.13 -15.97 2.30
C PRO A 102 -2.06 -16.33 1.13
N ASP A 103 -2.98 -17.28 1.32
CA ASP A 103 -3.85 -17.80 0.27
C ASP A 103 -5.25 -18.16 0.82
N PRO A 104 -6.31 -17.40 0.47
CA PRO A 104 -6.26 -16.14 -0.26
C PRO A 104 -5.57 -15.06 0.59
N LEU A 105 -4.80 -14.19 -0.06
CA LEU A 105 -4.03 -13.14 0.61
C LEU A 105 -4.96 -12.13 1.31
N GLY A 106 -4.98 -12.16 2.65
CA GLY A 106 -5.76 -11.25 3.47
C GLY A 106 -6.42 -11.90 4.68
N TRP A 107 -7.53 -11.32 5.14
CA TRP A 107 -8.24 -11.78 6.34
C TRP A 107 -9.12 -12.99 6.06
N VAL A 108 -8.77 -14.14 6.62
CA VAL A 108 -9.52 -15.40 6.49
C VAL A 108 -10.10 -15.79 7.85
N PRO A 109 -11.36 -16.25 7.95
CA PRO A 109 -11.93 -16.75 9.21
C PRO A 109 -11.05 -17.83 9.84
N VAL A 110 -10.88 -17.77 11.16
CA VAL A 110 -10.19 -18.86 11.88
C VAL A 110 -11.03 -20.14 11.84
N PRO A 111 -10.42 -21.33 11.86
CA PRO A 111 -11.15 -22.58 12.00
C PRO A 111 -11.94 -22.61 13.33
N ASN A 112 -13.21 -23.03 13.24
CA ASN A 112 -14.10 -23.16 14.38
C ASN A 112 -14.44 -24.63 14.61
N PRO A 113 -13.77 -25.33 15.56
CA PRO A 113 -14.11 -26.71 15.89
C PRO A 113 -15.54 -26.89 16.41
N THR A 114 -16.08 -25.84 17.03
CA THR A 114 -17.48 -25.77 17.47
C THR A 114 -18.07 -24.39 17.18
N PRO A 115 -19.40 -24.21 17.19
CA PRO A 115 -20.02 -22.89 16.99
C PRO A 115 -19.60 -21.80 18.00
N SER A 116 -19.07 -22.19 19.16
CA SER A 116 -18.66 -21.30 20.24
C SER A 116 -17.16 -21.33 20.54
N SER A 117 -16.35 -21.98 19.71
CA SER A 117 -14.90 -22.06 19.93
C SER A 117 -14.12 -21.86 18.64
N ALA A 118 -13.02 -21.14 18.72
CA ALA A 118 -12.04 -20.98 17.65
C ALA A 118 -10.71 -21.65 18.02
N GLU A 119 -10.07 -22.27 17.05
CA GLU A 119 -8.66 -22.66 17.17
C GLU A 119 -7.79 -21.46 16.78
N LEU A 120 -6.96 -21.02 17.72
CA LEU A 120 -6.06 -19.88 17.57
C LEU A 120 -4.62 -20.32 17.74
N ARG A 121 -3.68 -19.47 17.33
CA ARG A 121 -2.25 -19.71 17.51
C ARG A 121 -1.57 -18.53 18.15
N GLU A 122 -0.64 -18.82 19.07
CA GLU A 122 0.26 -17.84 19.63
C GLU A 122 1.03 -17.10 18.51
N GLY A 123 1.15 -15.79 18.62
CA GLY A 123 1.77 -14.93 17.61
C GLY A 123 0.84 -14.48 16.49
N TRP A 124 -0.32 -15.10 16.25
CA TRP A 124 -1.21 -14.65 15.16
C TRP A 124 -1.63 -13.19 15.31
N ILE A 125 -1.67 -12.50 14.17
CA ILE A 125 -2.41 -11.24 14.04
C ILE A 125 -3.85 -11.56 13.66
N VAL A 126 -4.78 -11.00 14.42
CA VAL A 126 -6.20 -11.27 14.24
C VAL A 126 -7.02 -10.00 14.04
N ARG A 127 -8.04 -10.13 13.21
CA ARG A 127 -9.15 -9.21 13.07
C ARG A 127 -10.36 -9.78 13.79
N ARG A 128 -10.94 -9.01 14.71
CA ARG A 128 -12.05 -9.42 15.57
C ARG A 128 -13.27 -8.56 15.32
N ARG A 129 -14.42 -9.19 15.13
CA ARG A 129 -15.71 -8.52 14.96
C ARG A 129 -16.72 -9.09 15.94
N ARG A 130 -17.24 -8.26 16.85
CA ARG A 130 -18.24 -8.65 17.86
C ARG A 130 -19.66 -8.19 17.52
N SER A 131 -19.80 -7.22 16.63
CA SER A 131 -21.09 -6.65 16.24
C SER A 131 -21.04 -6.11 14.80
N ARG A 132 -22.08 -5.39 14.37
CA ARG A 132 -22.08 -4.70 13.07
C ARG A 132 -21.07 -3.55 12.98
N GLY A 133 -20.52 -3.09 14.11
CA GLY A 133 -19.53 -2.01 14.18
C GLY A 133 -18.16 -2.35 13.56
N PRO A 134 -17.20 -1.42 13.67
CA PRO A 134 -15.85 -1.60 13.14
C PRO A 134 -15.16 -2.81 13.76
N ALA A 135 -14.27 -3.43 12.99
CA ALA A 135 -13.43 -4.50 13.52
C ALA A 135 -12.39 -3.91 14.49
N SER A 136 -11.92 -4.77 15.40
CA SER A 136 -10.77 -4.50 16.26
C SER A 136 -9.64 -5.43 15.87
N TYR A 137 -8.40 -4.99 16.04
CA TYR A 137 -7.21 -5.74 15.66
C TYR A 137 -6.36 -6.03 16.89
N ALA A 138 -5.71 -7.19 16.89
CA ALA A 138 -4.84 -7.60 17.99
C ALA A 138 -3.79 -8.60 17.52
N HIS A 139 -2.65 -8.65 18.22
CA HIS A 139 -1.73 -9.78 18.15
C HIS A 139 -1.94 -10.69 19.37
N ILE A 140 -1.81 -12.00 19.17
CA ILE A 140 -1.95 -12.98 20.25
C ILE A 140 -0.60 -13.15 20.94
N GLN A 141 -0.57 -12.90 22.25
CA GLN A 141 0.61 -13.13 23.09
C GLN A 141 0.25 -13.76 24.43
N HIS A 142 0.87 -14.89 24.75
CA HIS A 142 0.58 -15.77 25.88
C HIS A 142 -0.93 -16.03 26.03
N GLY A 143 -1.61 -16.31 24.92
CA GLY A 143 -3.07 -16.49 24.87
C GLY A 143 -3.92 -15.22 25.03
N ASN A 144 -3.29 -14.06 25.26
CA ASN A 144 -3.97 -12.77 25.40
C ASN A 144 -4.04 -12.00 24.08
N PHE A 145 -5.09 -11.18 23.92
CA PHE A 145 -5.20 -10.25 22.79
C PHE A 145 -4.58 -8.92 23.17
N LEU A 146 -3.44 -8.61 22.58
CA LEU A 146 -2.82 -7.30 22.71
C LEU A 146 -3.28 -6.42 21.55
N ALA A 147 -4.03 -5.38 21.89
CA ALA A 147 -4.67 -4.52 20.90
C ALA A 147 -3.62 -3.77 20.06
N CYS A 148 -3.91 -3.62 18.78
CA CYS A 148 -3.15 -2.78 17.86
C CYS A 148 -4.10 -2.07 16.89
N ASP A 149 -3.61 -1.00 16.27
CA ASP A 149 -4.32 -0.36 15.17
C ASP A 149 -4.28 -1.22 13.89
N GLU A 150 -5.16 -0.90 12.94
CA GLU A 150 -5.32 -1.63 11.69
C GLU A 150 -4.05 -1.62 10.83
N ASP A 151 -3.38 -0.47 10.69
CA ASP A 151 -2.17 -0.34 9.88
C ASP A 151 -1.03 -1.20 10.40
N ARG A 152 -0.84 -1.23 11.73
CA ARG A 152 0.12 -2.11 12.40
C ARG A 152 -0.27 -3.57 12.23
N ALA A 153 -1.55 -3.91 12.37
CA ALA A 153 -2.05 -5.27 12.18
C ALA A 153 -1.82 -5.77 10.76
N LEU A 154 -2.10 -4.95 9.74
CA LEU A 154 -1.87 -5.28 8.35
C LEU A 154 -0.39 -5.47 8.05
N ARG A 155 0.48 -4.55 8.50
CA ARG A 155 1.93 -4.72 8.30
C ARG A 155 2.49 -5.96 9.02
N LEU A 156 2.04 -6.26 10.24
CA LEU A 156 2.43 -7.50 10.91
C LEU A 156 1.89 -8.75 10.20
N GLY A 157 0.66 -8.70 9.69
CA GLY A 157 0.05 -9.77 8.89
C GLY A 157 0.84 -10.06 7.62
N TYR A 158 1.16 -9.01 6.84
CA TYR A 158 2.05 -9.12 5.68
C TYR A 158 3.43 -9.66 6.06
N ALA A 159 4.02 -9.19 7.15
CA ALA A 159 5.30 -9.71 7.63
C ALA A 159 5.26 -11.21 7.99
N GLN A 160 4.13 -11.72 8.49
CA GLN A 160 3.95 -13.13 8.81
C GLN A 160 3.83 -14.03 7.58
N VAL A 161 3.28 -13.51 6.48
CA VAL A 161 3.04 -14.26 5.25
C VAL A 161 4.09 -13.98 4.17
N SER A 162 5.02 -13.07 4.44
CA SER A 162 6.10 -12.72 3.52
C SER A 162 7.21 -13.79 3.52
N PRO A 163 7.82 -14.09 2.36
CA PRO A 163 7.44 -13.63 1.03
C PRO A 163 6.20 -14.36 0.50
N THR A 164 5.33 -13.63 -0.22
CA THR A 164 4.20 -14.23 -0.94
C THR A 164 4.12 -13.68 -2.35
N THR A 165 3.46 -14.41 -3.25
CA THR A 165 3.25 -14.00 -4.63
C THR A 165 1.77 -13.87 -4.91
N LEU A 166 1.41 -12.81 -5.64
CA LEU A 166 0.06 -12.57 -6.12
C LEU A 166 0.01 -12.82 -7.62
N THR A 167 -0.82 -13.78 -8.04
CA THR A 167 -1.18 -13.94 -9.45
C THR A 167 -2.26 -12.94 -9.82
N VAL A 168 -2.04 -12.15 -10.86
CA VAL A 168 -2.95 -11.10 -11.31
C VAL A 168 -3.49 -11.42 -12.69
N ALA A 169 -4.73 -11.00 -12.97
CA ALA A 169 -5.36 -11.27 -14.25
C ALA A 169 -5.06 -10.12 -15.23
N THR A 170 -4.60 -10.47 -16.44
CA THR A 170 -4.49 -9.51 -17.54
C THR A 170 -5.82 -9.44 -18.30
N THR A 171 -6.31 -8.23 -18.52
CA THR A 171 -7.55 -7.92 -19.25
C THR A 171 -7.27 -6.97 -20.41
N PRO A 172 -8.19 -6.81 -21.39
CA PRO A 172 -8.01 -5.84 -22.47
C PRO A 172 -7.82 -4.39 -22.00
N GLN A 173 -8.32 -4.06 -20.81
CA GLN A 173 -8.26 -2.71 -20.22
C GLN A 173 -7.01 -2.49 -19.35
N GLY A 174 -6.22 -3.54 -19.08
CA GLY A 174 -5.07 -3.49 -18.19
C GLY A 174 -5.01 -4.69 -17.26
N ILE A 175 -4.26 -4.55 -16.17
CA ILE A 175 -4.02 -5.61 -15.19
C ILE A 175 -4.96 -5.41 -14.00
N LEU A 176 -5.68 -6.45 -13.62
CA LEU A 176 -6.64 -6.42 -12.52
C LEU A 176 -5.99 -6.98 -11.25
N LEU A 177 -5.76 -6.11 -10.26
CA LEU A 177 -5.40 -6.52 -8.92
C LEU A 177 -6.67 -6.78 -8.09
N PRO A 178 -6.71 -7.83 -7.25
CA PRO A 178 -7.79 -8.00 -6.30
C PRO A 178 -7.81 -6.88 -5.25
N ASN A 179 -8.95 -6.72 -4.58
CA ASN A 179 -9.09 -5.83 -3.44
C ASN A 179 -8.38 -6.41 -2.21
N LEU A 180 -7.08 -6.12 -2.10
CA LEU A 180 -6.26 -6.50 -0.96
C LEU A 180 -6.49 -5.56 0.23
N PRO A 181 -6.45 -6.07 1.47
CA PRO A 181 -6.44 -5.22 2.66
C PRO A 181 -5.04 -4.58 2.79
N LEU A 182 -4.93 -3.29 2.49
CA LEU A 182 -3.65 -2.56 2.50
C LEU A 182 -3.60 -1.54 3.64
N PRO A 183 -2.43 -1.29 4.27
CA PRO A 183 -2.27 -0.16 5.18
C PRO A 183 -2.64 1.16 4.50
N GLN A 184 -3.14 2.14 5.24
CA GLN A 184 -3.73 3.36 4.69
C GLN A 184 -2.81 4.08 3.71
N ALA A 185 -1.51 4.21 4.04
CA ALA A 185 -0.53 4.87 3.18
C ALA A 185 -0.34 4.13 1.84
N HIS A 186 -0.38 2.79 1.86
CA HIS A 186 -0.26 1.96 0.66
C HIS A 186 -1.52 2.07 -0.20
N GLN A 187 -2.70 2.04 0.42
CA GLN A 187 -3.97 2.19 -0.27
C GLN A 187 -4.08 3.57 -0.95
N HIS A 188 -3.65 4.63 -0.27
CA HIS A 188 -3.65 5.97 -0.84
C HIS A 188 -2.71 6.10 -2.04
N LEU A 189 -1.52 5.52 -1.99
CA LEU A 189 -0.61 5.48 -3.14
C LEU A 189 -1.15 4.61 -4.27
N LEU A 190 -1.74 3.45 -3.98
CA LEU A 190 -2.39 2.63 -5.00
C LEU A 190 -3.48 3.42 -5.73
N GLY A 191 -4.28 4.21 -5.01
CA GLY A 191 -5.31 5.07 -5.60
C GLY A 191 -4.78 6.25 -6.44
N ARG A 192 -3.49 6.57 -6.35
CA ARG A 192 -2.81 7.51 -7.25
C ARG A 192 -2.32 6.83 -8.55
N ILE A 193 -2.09 5.52 -8.49
CA ILE A 193 -1.48 4.72 -9.57
C ILE A 193 -2.54 3.99 -10.41
N ALA A 194 -3.60 3.52 -9.75
CA ALA A 194 -4.60 2.62 -10.32
C ALA A 194 -6.03 3.18 -10.18
N ALA A 195 -6.94 2.67 -11.01
CA ALA A 195 -8.36 3.00 -10.94
C ALA A 195 -9.12 1.95 -10.13
N SER A 196 -9.92 2.38 -9.15
CA SER A 196 -10.80 1.47 -8.40
C SER A 196 -11.98 1.03 -9.26
N THR A 197 -12.27 -0.28 -9.24
CA THR A 197 -13.41 -0.92 -9.87
C THR A 197 -14.12 -1.83 -8.87
N PRO A 198 -15.36 -2.27 -9.13
CA PRO A 198 -16.05 -3.25 -8.28
C PRO A 198 -15.29 -4.57 -8.13
N GLN A 199 -14.49 -4.95 -9.13
CA GLN A 199 -13.74 -6.20 -9.17
C GLN A 199 -12.34 -6.08 -8.54
N GLY A 200 -11.85 -4.86 -8.29
CA GLY A 200 -10.48 -4.67 -7.81
C GLY A 200 -9.89 -3.32 -8.21
N TRP A 201 -8.58 -3.32 -8.47
CA TRP A 201 -7.86 -2.16 -8.99
C TRP A 201 -7.40 -2.45 -10.41
N LEU A 202 -7.77 -1.59 -11.34
CA LEU A 202 -7.32 -1.64 -12.72
C LEU A 202 -6.04 -0.81 -12.86
N VAL A 203 -4.96 -1.47 -13.28
CA VAL A 203 -3.62 -0.92 -13.45
C VAL A 203 -3.29 -0.87 -14.95
N ALA A 204 -2.87 0.30 -15.43
CA ALA A 204 -2.36 0.40 -16.79
C ALA A 204 -1.05 -0.41 -16.92
N PRO A 205 -0.80 -1.14 -18.02
CA PRO A 205 0.39 -1.99 -18.17
C PRO A 205 1.72 -1.26 -17.88
N GLU A 206 1.85 0.00 -18.29
CA GLU A 206 3.01 0.86 -18.06
C GLU A 206 3.22 1.21 -16.58
N SER A 207 2.18 1.12 -15.76
CA SER A 207 2.21 1.40 -14.32
C SER A 207 2.46 0.14 -13.48
N LEU A 208 2.51 -1.05 -14.10
CA LEU A 208 2.77 -2.30 -13.40
C LEU A 208 4.06 -2.26 -12.56
N PRO A 209 5.22 -1.79 -13.07
CA PRO A 209 6.45 -1.76 -12.27
C PRO A 209 6.31 -0.96 -10.96
N LEU A 210 5.51 0.11 -11.00
CA LEU A 210 5.25 0.95 -9.83
C LEU A 210 4.35 0.26 -8.81
N VAL A 211 3.33 -0.47 -9.27
CA VAL A 211 2.50 -1.33 -8.41
C VAL A 211 3.30 -2.47 -7.81
N THR A 212 4.16 -3.12 -8.60
CA THR A 212 5.06 -4.17 -8.12
C THR A 212 5.99 -3.63 -7.04
N ALA A 213 6.58 -2.45 -7.25
CA ALA A 213 7.40 -1.79 -6.24
C ALA A 213 6.60 -1.47 -4.96
N LEU A 214 5.36 -1.01 -5.10
CA LEU A 214 4.46 -0.73 -3.98
C LEU A 214 4.16 -1.99 -3.15
N LEU A 215 3.77 -3.08 -3.81
CA LEU A 215 3.44 -4.34 -3.14
C LEU A 215 4.67 -5.06 -2.59
N ALA A 216 5.84 -4.87 -3.21
CA ALA A 216 7.11 -5.38 -2.70
C ALA A 216 7.47 -4.78 -1.32
N ARG A 217 7.01 -3.55 -0.99
CA ARG A 217 7.15 -2.98 0.37
C ARG A 217 6.41 -3.79 1.43
N LEU A 218 5.42 -4.58 1.03
CA LEU A 218 4.67 -5.52 1.86
C LEU A 218 5.13 -6.97 1.67
N GLY A 219 6.27 -7.20 1.00
CA GLY A 219 6.79 -8.54 0.77
C GLY A 219 5.95 -9.38 -0.18
N VAL A 220 5.17 -8.72 -1.06
CA VAL A 220 4.30 -9.34 -2.05
C VAL A 220 4.90 -9.15 -3.45
N GLY A 221 5.24 -10.26 -4.10
CA GLY A 221 5.57 -10.30 -5.53
C GLY A 221 4.31 -10.28 -6.40
N VAL A 222 4.43 -9.85 -7.66
CA VAL A 222 3.33 -9.84 -8.62
C VAL A 222 3.72 -10.66 -9.85
N GLU A 223 2.89 -11.64 -10.21
CA GLU A 223 3.02 -12.47 -11.40
C GLU A 223 1.75 -12.32 -12.25
N ALA A 224 1.91 -11.96 -13.53
CA ALA A 224 0.81 -11.64 -14.46
C ALA A 224 0.65 -12.70 -15.56
#